data_AF-A0A530BCR1-F1
#
_entry.id   AF-A0A530BCR1-F1
#
_cell.length_a   1.000
_cell.length_b   1.000
_cell.length_c   1.000
_cell.angle_alpha   90.00
_cell.angle_beta   90.00
_cell.angle_gamma   90.00
#
_symmetry.space_group_name_H-M   'P 1'
#
loop_
_entity.id
_entity.type
_entity.pdbx_description
1 polymer ?
#
loop_
_entity_poly.entity_id
_entity_poly.type
_entity_poly.pdbx_seq_one_letter_code
_entity_poly.pdbx_strand_id
1 'polypeptide(L)' 'MLRTILTAALAIMAAPALANDSVAELGTGGLILSRSDAVAMQSEDLFISPEKVTVDYV' A
#
# COMPACT_ATOMS: atom_id res chain seq x y z
N MET A 1 27.31 17.08 9.78
CA MET A 1 26.01 17.77 9.73
C MET A 1 25.14 17.30 8.57
N LEU A 2 25.65 17.21 7.33
CA LEU A 2 24.85 16.70 6.20
C LEU A 2 24.33 15.25 6.40
N ARG A 3 25.18 14.38 6.97
CA ARG A 3 24.84 12.96 7.20
C ARG A 3 23.70 12.76 8.21
N THR A 4 23.64 13.60 9.24
CA THR A 4 22.57 13.62 10.25
C THR A 4 21.26 14.19 9.68
N ILE A 5 21.34 15.16 8.78
CA ILE A 5 20.16 15.71 8.09
C ILE A 5 19.57 14.66 7.13
N LEU A 6 20.42 13.97 6.37
CA LEU A 6 19.96 12.97 5.39
C LEU A 6 19.29 11.76 6.06
N THR A 7 19.82 11.31 7.21
CA THR A 7 19.23 10.22 7.99
C THR A 7 17.89 10.61 8.62
N ALA A 8 17.76 11.83 9.13
CA ALA A 8 16.48 12.34 9.62
C ALA A 8 15.44 12.46 8.50
N ALA A 9 15.83 12.91 7.31
CA ALA A 9 14.94 13.00 6.15
C ALA A 9 14.43 11.61 5.69
N LEU A 10 15.29 10.59 5.67
CA LEU A 10 14.90 9.23 5.31
C LEU A 10 13.90 8.63 6.32
N ALA A 11 14.07 8.91 7.61
CA ALA A 11 13.16 8.43 8.64
C ALA A 11 11.73 8.99 8.49
N ILE A 12 11.61 10.24 8.00
CA ILE A 12 10.29 10.87 7.74
C ILE A 12 9.60 10.25 6.52
N MET A 13 10.39 9.76 5.55
CA MET A 13 9.85 9.14 4.32
C MET A 13 9.35 7.70 4.54
N ALA A 14 9.68 7.08 5.69
CA ALA A 14 9.21 5.74 6.06
C ALA A 14 7.78 5.75 6.62
N ALA A 15 6.84 6.39 5.91
CA ALA A 15 5.43 6.36 6.29
C ALA A 15 4.89 4.92 6.18
N PRO A 16 4.09 4.45 7.16
CA PRO A 16 3.46 3.13 7.06
C PRO A 16 2.55 3.10 5.84
N ALA A 17 2.65 2.02 5.04
CA ALA A 17 1.69 1.77 3.97
C ALA A 17 0.31 1.56 4.59
N LEU A 18 -0.67 2.39 4.22
CA LEU A 18 -2.06 2.19 4.61
C LEU A 18 -2.61 1.00 3.80
N ALA A 19 -3.13 0.00 4.49
CA ALA A 19 -3.74 -1.15 3.85
C ALA A 19 -4.97 -0.72 3.03
N ASN A 20 -5.10 -1.26 1.83
CA ASN A 20 -6.20 -0.96 0.91
C ASN A 20 -7.38 -1.93 1.13
N ASP A 21 -7.81 -2.07 2.38
CA ASP A 21 -8.80 -3.06 2.83
C ASP A 21 -10.25 -2.58 2.58
N SER A 22 -10.49 -1.99 1.40
CA SER A 22 -11.84 -1.56 1.01
C SER A 22 -12.57 -2.70 0.29
N VAL A 23 -13.86 -2.83 0.54
CA VAL A 23 -14.77 -3.70 -0.24
C VAL A 23 -15.67 -2.83 -1.11
N ALA A 24 -16.14 -3.40 -2.22
CA ALA A 24 -17.04 -2.71 -3.13
C ALA A 24 -18.29 -3.57 -3.40
N GLU A 25 -19.46 -2.95 -3.36
CA GLU A 25 -20.72 -3.55 -3.81
C GLU A 25 -21.20 -2.88 -5.10
N LEU A 26 -21.77 -3.67 -6.02
CA LEU A 26 -22.36 -3.15 -7.25
C LEU A 26 -23.84 -2.77 -7.01
N GLY A 27 -24.09 -1.47 -6.87
CA GLY A 27 -25.44 -0.91 -6.80
C GLY A 27 -25.96 -0.43 -8.16
N THR A 28 -27.20 0.05 -8.19
CA THR A 28 -27.84 0.60 -9.41
C THR A 28 -27.17 1.86 -9.96
N GLY A 29 -26.37 2.54 -9.14
CA GLY A 29 -25.58 3.73 -9.52
C GLY A 29 -24.09 3.48 -9.71
N GLY A 30 -23.63 2.22 -9.67
CA GLY A 30 -22.21 1.86 -9.79
C GLY A 30 -21.64 1.26 -8.51
N LEU A 31 -20.30 1.34 -8.37
CA LEU A 31 -19.59 0.78 -7.22
C LEU A 31 -19.77 1.65 -5.98
N ILE A 32 -20.19 1.02 -4.89
CA ILE A 32 -20.28 1.63 -3.56
C ILE A 32 -19.13 1.07 -2.74
N LEU A 33 -18.16 1.93 -2.40
CA LEU A 33 -17.00 1.55 -1.59
C LEU A 33 -17.35 1.60 -0.10
N SER A 34 -16.96 0.58 0.65
CA SER A 34 -17.07 0.51 2.11
C SER A 34 -15.76 0.02 2.73
N ARG A 35 -15.50 0.41 3.98
CA ARG A 35 -14.36 -0.11 4.75
C ARG A 35 -14.74 -1.48 5.33
N SER A 36 -13.84 -2.45 5.23
CA SER A 36 -13.99 -3.76 5.85
C SER A 36 -12.71 -4.15 6.56
N ASP A 37 -12.81 -4.45 7.85
CA ASP A 37 -11.68 -4.99 8.62
C ASP A 37 -11.59 -6.52 8.49
N ALA A 38 -12.48 -7.14 7.70
CA ALA A 38 -12.52 -8.60 7.50
C ALA A 38 -11.56 -9.09 6.41
N VAL A 39 -11.04 -8.18 5.58
CA VAL A 39 -10.06 -8.48 4.54
C VAL A 39 -8.77 -7.81 4.97
N ALA A 40 -7.69 -8.59 5.09
CA ALA A 40 -6.37 -8.09 5.40
C ALA A 40 -5.38 -8.59 4.34
N MET A 41 -4.46 -7.73 3.92
CA MET A 41 -3.30 -8.14 3.13
C MET A 41 -2.41 -9.07 3.97
N GLN A 42 -2.47 -10.38 3.70
CA GLN A 42 -1.73 -11.38 4.47
C GLN A 42 -0.28 -11.49 4.02
N SER A 43 -0.06 -11.71 2.72
CA SER A 43 1.26 -11.86 2.14
C SER A 43 1.22 -11.51 0.66
N GLU A 44 2.30 -10.89 0.19
CA GLU A 44 2.56 -10.68 -1.23
C GLU A 44 4.05 -10.85 -1.52
N ASP A 45 4.37 -11.27 -2.75
CA ASP A 45 5.73 -11.22 -3.30
C ASP A 45 5.81 -10.04 -4.28
N LEU A 46 6.40 -8.94 -3.80
CA LEU A 46 6.56 -7.69 -4.54
C LEU A 46 7.98 -7.54 -5.06
N PHE A 47 8.10 -7.40 -6.38
CA PHE A 47 9.36 -7.07 -7.06
C PHE A 47 9.26 -5.71 -7.77
N ILE A 48 10.27 -4.85 -7.56
CA ILE A 48 10.34 -3.50 -8.13
C ILE A 48 11.73 -3.27 -8.76
N SER A 49 11.73 -2.84 -10.02
CA SER A 49 12.88 -2.27 -10.74
C SER A 49 12.47 -1.03 -11.54
N PRO A 50 13.43 -0.25 -12.08
CA PRO A 50 13.12 0.90 -12.94
C PRO A 50 12.32 0.53 -14.20
N GLU A 51 12.50 -0.69 -14.71
CA GLU A 51 11.87 -1.16 -15.93
C GLU A 51 10.58 -1.96 -15.67
N LYS A 52 10.42 -2.55 -14.47
CA LYS A 52 9.31 -3.47 -14.20
C LYS A 52 8.92 -3.56 -12.73
N VAL A 53 7.61 -3.66 -12.50
CA VAL A 53 6.99 -3.98 -11.21
C VAL A 53 6.13 -5.24 -11.37
N THR A 54 6.24 -6.20 -10.44
CA THR A 54 5.36 -7.39 -10.37
C THR A 54 4.91 -7.66 -8.94
N VAL A 55 3.69 -8.19 -8.80
CA VAL A 55 3.07 -8.55 -7.53
C VAL A 55 2.42 -9.92 -7.67
N ASP A 56 2.67 -10.80 -6.71
CA ASP A 56 1.97 -12.07 -6.54
C ASP A 56 1.31 -12.11 -5.15
N TYR A 57 0.02 -12.49 -5.09
CA TYR A 57 -0.75 -12.59 -3.85
C TYR A 57 -0.87 -14.07 -3.45
N VAL A 58 -0.26 -14.46 -2.32
CA VAL A 58 -0.10 -15.86 -1.85
C VAL A 58 -0.92 -16.19 -0.60
#